data_AF-U1QJ53-F1
#
_entry.id   AF-U1QJ53-F1
#
_cell.length_a   1.000
_cell.length_b   1.000
_cell.length_c   1.000
_cell.angle_alpha   90.00
_cell.angle_beta   90.00
_cell.angle_gamma   90.00
#
_symmetry.space_group_name_H-M   'P 1'
#
loop_
_entity.id
_entity.type
_entity.pdbx_description
1 polymer ?
#
loop_
_entity_poly.entity_id
_entity_poly.type
_entity_poly.pdbx_seq_one_letter_code
_entity_poly.pdbx_strand_id
1 'polypeptide(L)'
;AHEAESRRAGRLLVGLPMFVYQSYRFMKPGLYPNERRYYLASVPTSLVLGIFGVLFAHFLVLPFVFEYFTAYTSGAAVIAFGLQETFNLILIMMGWMAIIFQIPLFIMLAIMMGLVTRQWLEAKRLIFWGTFLGIAFLFSPDPTGMAPIIVTLTMVSLFEGTLALLRWTGN
;
A
#
# COMPACT_ATOMS: atom_id res chain seq x y z
N ALA A 1 -7.81 -4.60 24.71
CA ALA A 1 -7.13 -3.75 23.71
C ALA A 1 -6.81 -4.54 22.43
N HIS A 2 -6.15 -5.70 22.51
CA HIS A 2 -5.77 -6.54 21.35
C HIS A 2 -6.91 -6.92 20.39
N GLU A 3 -8.09 -7.24 20.94
CA GLU A 3 -9.26 -7.56 20.10
C GLU A 3 -9.77 -6.34 19.31
N ALA A 4 -9.60 -5.13 19.84
CA ALA A 4 -9.99 -3.90 19.16
C ALA A 4 -9.04 -3.58 18.00
N GLU A 5 -7.75 -3.87 18.12
CA GLU A 5 -6.75 -3.62 17.07
C GLU A 5 -6.83 -4.66 15.95
N SER A 6 -7.01 -5.94 16.28
CA SER A 6 -7.30 -6.98 15.27
C SER A 6 -8.60 -6.67 14.50
N ARG A 7 -9.64 -6.21 15.21
CA ARG A 7 -10.88 -5.71 14.58
C ARG A 7 -10.61 -4.49 13.68
N ARG A 8 -9.61 -3.64 13.94
CA ARG A 8 -9.25 -2.50 13.07
C ARG A 8 -8.63 -2.97 11.75
N ALA A 9 -7.71 -3.93 11.79
CA ALA A 9 -7.11 -4.48 10.57
C ALA A 9 -8.15 -5.19 9.69
N GLY A 10 -9.04 -5.99 10.29
CA GLY A 10 -10.16 -6.61 9.56
C GLY A 10 -11.15 -5.60 8.97
N ARG A 11 -11.44 -4.51 9.71
CA ARG A 11 -12.27 -3.40 9.20
C ARG A 11 -11.60 -2.65 8.06
N LEU A 12 -10.27 -2.55 8.02
CA LEU A 12 -9.56 -1.93 6.91
C LEU A 12 -9.64 -2.79 5.65
N LEU A 13 -9.46 -4.11 5.77
CA LEU A 13 -9.56 -5.04 4.65
C LEU A 13 -10.96 -5.06 4.01
N VAL A 14 -12.02 -4.95 4.81
CA VAL A 14 -13.40 -4.80 4.30
C VAL A 14 -13.70 -3.35 3.90
N GLY A 15 -13.08 -2.40 4.59
CA GLY A 15 -13.24 -0.96 4.39
C GLY A 15 -12.67 -0.49 3.07
N LEU A 16 -11.58 -1.07 2.59
CA LEU A 16 -10.95 -0.72 1.31
C LEU A 16 -11.89 -1.00 0.11
N PRO A 17 -12.44 -2.22 -0.08
CA PRO A 17 -13.43 -2.47 -1.13
C PRO A 17 -14.69 -1.61 -0.98
N MET A 18 -15.15 -1.41 0.26
CA MET A 18 -16.30 -0.53 0.51
C MET A 18 -15.99 0.92 0.15
N PHE A 19 -14.79 1.40 0.42
CA PHE A 19 -14.33 2.73 0.02
C PHE A 19 -14.33 2.85 -1.50
N VAL A 20 -13.73 1.90 -2.22
CA VAL A 20 -13.74 1.88 -3.69
C VAL A 20 -15.18 1.85 -4.23
N TYR A 21 -16.08 1.07 -3.63
CA TYR A 21 -17.48 1.03 -4.02
C TYR A 21 -18.24 2.33 -3.73
N GLN A 22 -17.93 3.02 -2.62
CA GLN A 22 -18.50 4.33 -2.32
C GLN A 22 -17.98 5.42 -3.27
N SER A 23 -16.68 5.42 -3.55
CA SER A 23 -16.06 6.29 -4.56
C SER A 23 -16.69 6.05 -5.93
N TYR A 24 -16.91 4.80 -6.31
CA TYR A 24 -17.67 4.45 -7.52
C TYR A 24 -19.06 5.08 -7.52
N ARG A 25 -19.84 4.93 -6.44
CA ARG A 25 -21.20 5.50 -6.37
C ARG A 25 -21.22 7.02 -6.50
N PHE A 26 -20.21 7.69 -5.96
CA PHE A 26 -20.04 9.14 -6.09
C PHE A 26 -19.66 9.55 -7.53
N MET A 27 -18.77 8.80 -8.18
CA MET A 27 -18.28 9.10 -9.54
C MET A 27 -19.22 8.60 -10.66
N LYS A 28 -20.08 7.61 -10.37
CA LYS A 28 -21.06 7.00 -11.30
C LYS A 28 -21.82 7.99 -12.19
N PRO A 29 -22.36 9.13 -11.71
CA PRO A 29 -23.06 10.09 -12.57
C PRO A 29 -22.18 10.70 -13.67
N GLY A 30 -20.86 10.82 -13.46
CA GLY A 30 -19.91 11.37 -14.43
C GLY A 30 -19.22 10.33 -15.33
N LEU A 31 -19.33 9.04 -15.02
CA LEU A 31 -18.66 7.97 -15.77
C LEU A 31 -19.47 7.52 -16.99
N TYR A 32 -18.78 7.29 -18.10
CA TYR A 32 -19.35 6.68 -19.29
C TYR A 32 -19.80 5.23 -19.00
N PRO A 33 -20.80 4.68 -19.73
CA PRO A 33 -21.32 3.34 -19.48
C PRO A 33 -20.26 2.23 -19.48
N ASN A 34 -19.26 2.34 -20.35
CA ASN A 34 -18.16 1.38 -20.43
C ASN A 34 -17.20 1.49 -19.24
N GLU A 35 -16.92 2.71 -18.77
CA GLU A 35 -16.04 2.96 -17.61
C GLU A 35 -16.64 2.43 -16.31
N ARG A 36 -17.97 2.50 -16.18
CA ARG A 36 -18.69 1.98 -14.99
C ARG A 36 -18.42 0.50 -14.75
N ARG A 37 -18.36 -0.31 -15.81
CA ARG A 37 -18.09 -1.75 -15.70
C ARG A 37 -16.69 -2.02 -15.16
N TYR A 38 -15.69 -1.31 -15.67
CA TYR A 38 -14.30 -1.45 -15.22
C TYR A 38 -14.11 -0.95 -13.80
N TYR A 39 -14.73 0.18 -13.45
CA TYR A 39 -14.68 0.69 -12.09
C TYR A 39 -15.34 -0.30 -11.12
N LEU A 40 -16.48 -0.88 -11.47
CA LEU A 40 -17.13 -1.89 -10.61
C LEU A 40 -16.28 -3.16 -10.46
N ALA A 41 -15.57 -3.58 -11.52
CA ALA A 41 -14.63 -4.70 -11.48
C ALA A 41 -13.41 -4.42 -10.59
N SER A 42 -13.07 -3.15 -10.33
CA SER A 42 -11.97 -2.78 -9.44
C SER A 42 -12.26 -3.07 -7.96
N VAL A 43 -13.54 -3.15 -7.55
CA VAL A 43 -13.91 -3.42 -6.15
C VAL A 43 -13.39 -4.78 -5.64
N PRO A 44 -13.65 -5.91 -6.32
CA PRO A 44 -13.06 -7.19 -5.91
C PRO A 44 -11.53 -7.21 -6.10
N THR A 45 -10.98 -6.53 -7.11
CA THR A 45 -9.52 -6.40 -7.29
C THR A 45 -8.86 -5.69 -6.10
N SER A 46 -9.50 -4.66 -5.55
CA SER A 46 -9.03 -3.95 -4.37
C SER A 46 -8.93 -4.87 -3.15
N LEU A 47 -9.92 -5.75 -2.96
CA LEU A 47 -9.87 -6.75 -1.88
C LEU A 47 -8.69 -7.70 -2.06
N VAL A 48 -8.52 -8.24 -3.27
CA VAL A 48 -7.41 -9.15 -3.60
C VAL A 48 -6.07 -8.47 -3.35
N LEU A 49 -5.88 -7.25 -3.87
CA LEU A 49 -4.65 -6.48 -3.65
C LEU A 49 -4.42 -6.17 -2.18
N GLY A 50 -5.47 -5.84 -1.42
CA GLY A 50 -5.38 -5.58 0.02
C GLY A 50 -4.93 -6.82 0.80
N ILE A 51 -5.48 -7.98 0.47
CA ILE A 51 -5.05 -9.27 1.05
C ILE A 51 -3.58 -9.55 0.69
N PHE A 52 -3.20 -9.37 -0.58
CA PHE A 52 -1.79 -9.50 -0.99
C PHE A 52 -0.87 -8.55 -0.23
N GLY A 53 -1.28 -7.31 0.01
CA GLY A 53 -0.52 -6.36 0.81
C GLY A 53 -0.32 -6.83 2.25
N VAL A 54 -1.36 -7.36 2.89
CA VAL A 54 -1.23 -7.94 4.24
C VAL A 54 -0.31 -9.16 4.26
N LEU A 55 -0.43 -10.05 3.27
CA LEU A 55 0.45 -11.21 3.15
C LEU A 55 1.91 -10.78 2.92
N PHE A 56 2.13 -9.79 2.05
CA PHE A 56 3.46 -9.22 1.79
C PHE A 56 4.08 -8.61 3.06
N ALA A 57 3.28 -7.89 3.85
CA ALA A 57 3.73 -7.38 5.14
C ALA A 57 4.15 -8.51 6.09
N HIS A 58 3.32 -9.56 6.18
CA HIS A 58 3.56 -10.68 7.08
C HIS A 58 4.80 -11.51 6.71
N PHE A 59 4.94 -11.87 5.44
CA PHE A 59 5.95 -12.80 4.99
C PHE A 59 7.27 -12.15 4.59
N LEU A 60 7.29 -10.85 4.25
CA LEU A 60 8.48 -10.18 3.76
C LEU A 60 8.92 -9.01 4.64
N VAL A 61 8.02 -8.05 4.90
CA VAL A 61 8.41 -6.79 5.57
C VAL A 61 8.70 -7.01 7.05
N LEU A 62 7.79 -7.65 7.78
CA LEU A 62 7.94 -7.89 9.21
C LEU A 62 9.17 -8.73 9.58
N PRO A 63 9.45 -9.89 8.95
CA PRO A 63 10.65 -10.65 9.29
C PRO A 63 11.91 -9.84 9.06
N PHE A 64 12.00 -9.09 7.96
CA PHE A 64 13.15 -8.23 7.67
C PHE A 64 13.33 -7.13 8.73
N VAL A 65 12.25 -6.45 9.12
CA VAL A 65 12.30 -5.40 10.14
C VAL A 65 12.71 -5.96 11.51
N PHE A 66 12.17 -7.11 11.92
CA PHE A 66 12.54 -7.72 13.19
C PHE A 66 13.96 -8.27 13.21
N GLU A 67 14.42 -8.86 12.11
CA GLU A 67 15.81 -9.28 11.96
C GLU A 67 16.74 -8.07 12.08
N TYR A 68 16.43 -6.98 11.38
CA TYR A 68 17.19 -5.75 11.44
C TYR A 68 17.22 -5.13 12.85
N PHE A 69 16.08 -5.04 13.55
CA PHE A 69 16.04 -4.53 14.92
C PHE A 69 16.87 -5.38 15.89
N THR A 70 16.83 -6.70 15.71
CA THR A 70 17.60 -7.62 16.52
C THR A 70 19.10 -7.44 16.27
N ALA A 71 19.51 -7.34 15.00
CA ALA A 71 20.90 -7.10 14.63
C ALA A 71 21.41 -5.74 15.11
N TYR A 72 20.62 -4.68 14.91
CA TYR A 72 20.98 -3.31 15.29
C TYR A 72 21.15 -3.12 16.80
N THR A 73 20.35 -3.84 17.60
CA THR A 73 20.40 -3.74 19.07
C THR A 73 21.40 -4.73 19.69
N SER A 74 21.81 -5.77 18.94
CA SER A 74 22.78 -6.75 19.41
C SER A 74 24.13 -6.09 19.72
N GLY A 75 24.42 -5.93 21.01
CA GLY A 75 25.64 -5.27 21.52
C GLY A 75 25.43 -3.89 22.15
N ALA A 76 24.26 -3.27 22.00
CA ALA A 76 23.93 -1.98 22.61
C ALA A 76 23.00 -2.11 23.83
N ALA A 77 22.05 -3.04 23.81
CA ALA A 77 21.10 -3.27 24.91
C ALA A 77 20.51 -4.68 24.87
N VAL A 78 19.90 -5.10 25.98
CA VAL A 78 19.04 -6.29 25.99
C VAL A 78 17.75 -5.95 25.27
N ILE A 79 17.42 -6.73 24.23
CA ILE A 79 16.19 -6.55 23.46
C ILE A 79 15.02 -7.11 24.27
N ALA A 80 14.16 -6.23 24.76
CA ALA A 80 12.89 -6.60 25.35
C ALA A 80 11.76 -6.09 24.43
N PHE A 81 11.27 -6.95 23.55
CA PHE A 81 10.07 -6.65 22.76
C PHE A 81 8.85 -6.67 23.67
N GLY A 82 8.27 -5.49 23.93
CA GLY A 82 6.97 -5.40 24.58
C GLY A 82 5.90 -6.04 23.70
N LEU A 83 5.10 -6.95 24.25
CA LEU A 83 4.09 -7.69 23.50
C LEU A 83 3.08 -6.72 22.87
N GLN A 84 2.65 -5.71 23.61
CA GLN A 84 1.65 -4.75 23.13
C GLN A 84 2.19 -3.90 21.97
N GLU A 85 3.40 -3.38 22.11
CA GLU A 85 4.07 -2.53 21.11
C GLU A 85 4.35 -3.34 19.84
N THR A 86 4.82 -4.58 19.99
CA THR A 86 5.11 -5.47 18.87
C THR A 86 3.84 -5.84 18.12
N PHE A 87 2.75 -6.20 18.82
CA PHE A 87 1.47 -6.48 18.18
C PHE A 87 0.91 -5.23 17.46
N ASN A 88 1.00 -4.06 18.07
CA ASN A 88 0.54 -2.83 17.44
C ASN A 88 1.37 -2.49 16.20
N LEU A 89 2.71 -2.66 16.25
CA LEU A 89 3.59 -2.51 15.09
C LEU A 89 3.19 -3.45 13.94
N ILE A 90 2.96 -4.73 14.25
CA ILE A 90 2.51 -5.73 13.27
C ILE A 90 1.22 -5.30 12.60
N LEU A 91 0.22 -4.87 13.39
CA LEU A 91 -1.09 -4.49 12.87
C LEU A 91 -1.04 -3.20 12.03
N ILE A 92 -0.28 -2.20 12.47
CA ILE A 92 -0.07 -0.95 11.73
C ILE A 92 0.64 -1.24 10.39
N MET A 93 1.68 -2.08 10.39
CA MET A 93 2.42 -2.43 9.17
C MET A 93 1.56 -3.21 8.18
N MET A 94 0.80 -4.20 8.66
CA MET A 94 -0.16 -4.93 7.81
C MET A 94 -1.21 -4.00 7.21
N GLY A 95 -1.77 -3.08 8.01
CA GLY A 95 -2.76 -2.13 7.55
C GLY A 95 -2.19 -1.15 6.50
N TRP A 96 -1.00 -0.59 6.76
CA TRP A 96 -0.34 0.29 5.81
C TRP A 96 0.01 -0.39 4.50
N MET A 97 0.47 -1.64 4.54
CA MET A 97 0.76 -2.36 3.29
C MET A 97 -0.50 -2.69 2.50
N ALA A 98 -1.62 -3.00 3.15
CA ALA A 98 -2.90 -3.16 2.46
C ALA A 98 -3.29 -1.91 1.66
N ILE A 99 -2.99 -0.72 2.19
CA ILE A 99 -3.21 0.58 1.54
C ILE A 99 -2.20 0.81 0.41
N ILE A 100 -0.91 0.57 0.65
CA ILE A 100 0.15 0.74 -0.35
C ILE A 100 -0.10 -0.14 -1.59
N PHE A 101 -0.59 -1.36 -1.39
CA PHE A 101 -0.95 -2.26 -2.49
C PHE A 101 -2.16 -1.79 -3.33
N GLN A 102 -2.85 -0.71 -2.94
CA GLN A 102 -3.86 -0.07 -3.79
C GLN A 102 -3.26 0.87 -4.84
N ILE A 103 -1.97 1.24 -4.74
CA ILE A 103 -1.29 2.14 -5.70
C ILE A 103 -1.53 1.71 -7.16
N PRO A 104 -1.32 0.43 -7.56
CA PRO A 104 -1.57 -0.02 -8.93
C PRO A 104 -3.01 0.23 -9.38
N LEU A 105 -3.98 -0.07 -8.50
CA LEU A 105 -5.39 0.10 -8.80
C LEU A 105 -5.75 1.58 -9.01
N PHE A 106 -5.22 2.47 -8.17
CA PHE A 106 -5.44 3.91 -8.33
C PHE A 106 -4.82 4.47 -9.61
N ILE A 107 -3.61 4.04 -9.98
CA ILE A 107 -2.97 4.45 -11.25
C ILE A 107 -3.81 3.98 -12.44
N MET A 108 -4.23 2.71 -12.44
CA MET A 108 -5.07 2.15 -13.49
C MET A 108 -6.37 2.93 -13.64
N LEU A 109 -7.09 3.16 -12.54
CA LEU A 109 -8.33 3.94 -12.55
C LEU A 109 -8.10 5.38 -13.03
N ALA A 110 -7.03 6.04 -12.60
CA ALA A 110 -6.72 7.42 -13.01
C ALA A 110 -6.44 7.53 -14.51
N ILE A 111 -5.76 6.55 -15.10
CA ILE A 111 -5.52 6.49 -16.55
C ILE A 111 -6.82 6.18 -17.30
N MET A 112 -7.60 5.21 -16.81
CA MET A 112 -8.87 4.83 -17.45
C MET A 112 -9.89 5.97 -17.48
N MET A 113 -9.91 6.82 -16.45
CA MET A 113 -10.75 8.00 -16.39
C MET A 113 -10.17 9.21 -17.15
N GLY A 114 -9.01 9.06 -17.81
CA GLY A 114 -8.35 10.14 -18.53
C GLY A 114 -7.81 11.27 -17.64
N LEU A 115 -7.67 11.05 -16.33
CA LEU A 115 -7.14 12.05 -15.39
C LEU A 115 -5.64 12.27 -15.56
N VAL A 116 -4.93 11.20 -15.90
CA VAL A 116 -3.48 11.20 -16.13
C VAL A 116 -3.16 10.32 -17.33
N THR A 117 -2.07 10.64 -18.02
CA THR A 117 -1.53 9.76 -19.05
C THR A 117 -0.33 9.02 -18.52
N ARG A 118 -0.09 7.84 -19.08
CA ARG A 118 1.07 7.02 -18.78
C ARG A 118 2.40 7.76 -19.05
N GLN A 119 2.48 8.50 -20.16
CA GLN A 119 3.64 9.34 -20.48
C GLN A 119 3.87 10.45 -19.44
N TRP A 120 2.78 11.05 -18.93
CA TRP A 120 2.87 12.06 -17.87
C TRP A 120 3.40 11.47 -16.56
N LEU A 121 2.93 10.28 -16.16
CA LEU A 121 3.42 9.57 -14.99
C LEU A 121 4.92 9.22 -15.12
N GLU A 122 5.35 8.75 -16.29
CA GLU A 122 6.76 8.45 -16.57
C GLU A 122 7.64 9.71 -16.52
N ALA A 123 7.18 10.82 -17.10
CA ALA A 123 7.89 12.10 -17.06
C ALA A 123 8.05 12.64 -15.63
N LYS A 124 7.13 12.29 -14.73
CA LYS A 124 7.12 12.73 -13.33
C LYS A 124 7.57 11.66 -12.34
N ARG A 125 8.19 10.56 -12.79
CA ARG A 125 8.63 9.44 -11.94
C ARG A 125 9.45 9.88 -10.72
N LEU A 126 10.36 10.83 -10.91
CA LEU A 126 11.21 11.34 -9.83
C LEU A 126 10.41 12.05 -8.74
N ILE A 127 9.33 12.75 -9.10
CA ILE A 127 8.43 13.38 -8.13
C ILE A 127 7.70 12.29 -7.33
N PHE A 128 7.16 11.27 -8.00
CA PHE A 128 6.49 10.17 -7.33
C PHE A 128 7.44 9.41 -6.38
N TRP A 129 8.66 9.11 -6.82
CA TRP A 129 9.65 8.45 -5.96
C TRP A 129 9.99 9.30 -4.74
N GLY A 130 10.19 10.62 -4.92
CA GLY A 130 10.42 11.56 -3.82
C GLY A 130 9.22 11.65 -2.87
N THR A 131 8.00 11.64 -3.39
CA THR A 131 6.77 11.61 -2.59
C THR A 131 6.63 10.31 -1.81
N PHE A 132 6.90 9.15 -2.43
CA PHE A 132 6.86 7.86 -1.75
C PHE A 132 7.89 7.78 -0.62
N LEU A 133 9.10 8.27 -0.86
CA LEU A 133 10.13 8.39 0.17
C LEU A 133 9.65 9.29 1.31
N GLY A 134 9.14 10.49 0.99
CA GLY A 134 8.62 11.41 2.00
C GLY A 134 7.50 10.81 2.85
N ILE A 135 6.52 10.16 2.21
CA ILE A 135 5.41 9.49 2.92
C ILE A 135 5.94 8.35 3.79
N ALA A 136 6.82 7.50 3.27
CA ALA A 136 7.35 6.37 4.03
C ALA A 136 8.10 6.83 5.28
N PHE A 137 8.91 7.89 5.20
CA PHE A 137 9.63 8.43 6.35
C PHE A 137 8.73 9.18 7.33
N LEU A 138 7.67 9.84 6.87
CA LEU A 138 6.74 10.57 7.74
C LEU A 138 5.81 9.65 8.54
N PHE A 139 5.38 8.53 7.95
CA PHE A 139 4.37 7.65 8.56
C PHE A 139 4.96 6.37 9.16
N SER A 140 6.23 6.06 8.91
CA SER A 140 6.84 4.87 9.50
C SER A 140 7.10 5.07 11.00
N PRO A 141 6.70 4.12 11.85
CA PRO A 141 6.98 4.15 13.28
C PRO A 141 8.43 3.75 13.62
N ASP A 142 9.27 3.46 12.62
CA ASP A 142 10.64 2.98 12.79
C ASP A 142 11.66 4.14 12.92
N PRO A 143 12.37 4.25 14.06
CA PRO A 143 13.38 5.30 14.29
C PRO A 143 14.72 5.06 13.57
N THR A 144 14.96 3.85 13.04
CA THR A 144 16.23 3.46 12.41
C THR A 144 16.32 3.83 10.93
N GLY A 145 15.17 4.07 10.29
CA GLY A 145 15.09 4.42 8.86
C GLY A 145 15.04 3.24 7.90
N MET A 146 15.17 1.98 8.35
CA MET A 146 15.14 0.81 7.46
C MET A 146 13.74 0.47 6.95
N ALA A 147 12.73 0.45 7.82
CA ALA A 147 11.36 0.18 7.40
C ALA A 147 10.84 1.19 6.35
N PRO A 148 11.05 2.52 6.50
CA PRO A 148 10.75 3.49 5.43
C PRO A 148 11.37 3.16 4.08
N ILE A 149 12.63 2.70 4.06
CA ILE A 149 13.34 2.38 2.81
C ILE A 149 12.68 1.19 2.12
N ILE A 150 12.39 0.12 2.84
CA ILE A 150 11.72 -1.08 2.31
C ILE A 150 10.32 -0.73 1.79
N VAL A 151 9.58 0.09 2.54
CA VAL A 151 8.26 0.58 2.17
C VAL A 151 8.35 1.42 0.90
N THR A 152 9.32 2.34 0.81
CA THR A 152 9.56 3.17 -0.39
C THR A 152 9.86 2.29 -1.59
N LEU A 153 10.76 1.31 -1.45
CA LEU A 153 11.08 0.36 -2.51
C LEU A 153 9.85 -0.43 -2.96
N THR A 154 8.98 -0.83 -2.03
CA THR A 154 7.73 -1.51 -2.35
C THR A 154 6.80 -0.59 -3.16
N MET A 155 6.60 0.66 -2.73
CA MET A 155 5.77 1.64 -3.44
C MET A 155 6.30 1.94 -4.85
N VAL A 156 7.61 2.15 -4.99
CA VAL A 156 8.27 2.37 -6.28
C VAL A 156 8.11 1.15 -7.18
N SER A 157 8.30 -0.05 -6.64
CA SER A 157 8.15 -1.31 -7.41
C SER A 157 6.73 -1.50 -7.91
N LEU A 158 5.72 -1.19 -7.10
CA LEU A 158 4.32 -1.23 -7.49
C LEU A 158 4.01 -0.19 -8.59
N PHE A 159 4.52 1.03 -8.45
CA PHE A 159 4.35 2.10 -9.44
C PHE A 159 4.98 1.74 -10.78
N GLU A 160 6.27 1.40 -10.78
CA GLU A 160 7.01 1.03 -12.00
C GLU A 160 6.46 -0.26 -12.62
N GLY A 161 6.10 -1.25 -11.79
CA GLY A 161 5.46 -2.49 -12.26
C GLY A 161 4.12 -2.22 -12.96
N THR A 162 3.34 -1.26 -12.45
CA THR A 162 2.07 -0.84 -13.09
C THR A 162 2.34 -0.16 -14.43
N LEU A 163 3.30 0.75 -14.49
CA LEU A 163 3.69 1.40 -15.75
C LEU A 163 4.21 0.38 -16.76
N ALA A 164 5.02 -0.59 -16.34
CA ALA A 164 5.52 -1.66 -17.19
C ALA A 164 4.38 -2.53 -17.76
N LEU A 165 3.43 -2.94 -16.91
CA LEU A 165 2.23 -3.69 -17.33
C LEU A 165 1.43 -2.93 -18.39
N LEU A 166 1.28 -1.61 -18.21
CA LEU A 166 0.62 -0.75 -19.20
C LEU A 166 1.37 -0.70 -20.53
N ARG A 167 2.72 -0.84 -20.55
CA ARG A 167 3.49 -0.87 -21.84
C ARG A 167 3.06 -2.06 -22.65
N TRP A 168 2.95 -3.18 -21.96
CA TRP A 168 2.68 -4.45 -22.58
C TRP A 168 1.23 -4.55 -23.07
N THR A 169 0.30 -3.87 -22.41
CA THR A 169 -1.13 -3.83 -22.81
C THR A 169 -1.45 -2.79 -23.89
N GLY A 170 -0.46 -2.06 -24.41
CA GLY A 170 -0.63 -1.17 -25.56
C GLY A 170 -1.39 0.14 -25.28
N ASN A 171 -1.50 0.53 -24.01
CA ASN A 171 -2.09 1.81 -23.56
C ASN A 171 -1.00 2.85 -23.18
#